data_AF-A0A3C0ZNM0-F1
#
_entry.id   AF-A0A3C0ZNM0-F1
#
_cell.length_a   1.000
_cell.length_b   1.000
_cell.length_c   1.000
_cell.angle_alpha   90.00
_cell.angle_beta   90.00
_cell.angle_gamma   90.00
#
_symmetry.space_group_name_H-M   'P 1'
#
loop_
_entity.id
_entity.type
_entity.pdbx_description
1 polymer ?
#
loop_
_entity_poly.entity_id
_entity_poly.type
_entity_poly.pdbx_seq_one_letter_code
_entity_poly.pdbx_strand_id
1 'polypeptide(L)' 'MIVMIGHWIDLYWMILPPFMQAEPLLSIWEIAPIAAAVAAFFIITLRSFAKHRPVPVNDPLLVESLAQHH' A
#
# COMPACT_ATOMS: atom_id res chain seq x y z
N MET A 1 -9.14 -0.10 7.56
CA MET A 1 -9.46 -0.26 6.12
C MET A 1 -10.18 0.94 5.52
N ILE A 2 -11.23 1.50 6.16
CA ILE A 2 -11.91 2.72 5.70
C ILE A 2 -10.92 3.89 5.44
N VAL A 3 -9.96 4.12 6.33
CA VAL A 3 -8.98 5.21 6.17
C VAL A 3 -8.10 5.01 4.93
N MET A 4 -7.68 3.77 4.66
CA MET A 4 -6.81 3.47 3.52
C MET A 4 -7.56 3.63 2.19
N ILE A 5 -8.83 3.20 2.16
CA ILE A 5 -9.71 3.35 0.99
C ILE A 5 -10.01 4.84 0.76
N GLY A 6 -10.28 5.60 1.82
CA GLY A 6 -10.49 7.04 1.76
C GLY A 6 -9.28 7.78 1.18
N HIS A 7 -8.06 7.42 1.62
CA HIS A 7 -6.84 8.02 1.09
C HIS A 7 -6.57 7.64 -0.36
N TRP A 8 -6.94 6.43 -0.77
CA TRP A 8 -6.85 6.04 -2.19
C TRP A 8 -7.83 6.83 -3.06
N ILE A 9 -9.07 7.04 -2.60
CA ILE A 9 -10.07 7.84 -3.31
C ILE A 9 -9.62 9.30 -3.40
N ASP A 10 -9.04 9.86 -2.34
CA ASP A 10 -8.50 11.22 -2.32
C ASP A 10 -7.40 11.42 -3.37
N LEU A 11 -6.43 10.49 -3.42
CA LEU A 11 -5.37 10.48 -4.44
C LEU A 11 -5.93 10.30 -5.86
N TYR A 12 -6.93 9.42 -6.02
CA TYR A 12 -7.61 9.24 -7.31
C TYR A 12 -8.24 10.56 -7.76
N TRP A 13 -8.95 11.25 -6.87
CA TRP A 13 -9.64 12.49 -7.23
C TRP A 13 -8.69 13.67 -7.48
N MET A 14 -7.50 13.69 -6.86
CA MET A 14 -6.52 14.75 -7.07
C MET A 14 -5.69 14.52 -8.34
N ILE A 15 -5.39 13.26 -8.67
CA ILE A 15 -4.48 12.92 -9.75
C ILE A 15 -5.22 12.77 -11.07
N LEU A 16 -6.41 12.17 -11.10
CA LEU A 16 -7.08 11.80 -12.35
C LEU A 16 -7.69 12.95 -13.20
N PRO A 17 -8.19 14.07 -12.64
CA PRO A 17 -8.91 15.09 -13.42
C PRO A 17 -8.13 15.68 -14.61
N PRO A 18 -6.82 15.96 -14.50
CA PRO A 18 -6.01 16.45 -15.63
C PRO A 18 -5.78 15.42 -16.75
N PHE A 19 -5.92 14.12 -16.45
CA PHE A 19 -5.70 13.03 -17.41
C PHE A 19 -6.99 12.62 -18.14
N MET A 20 -8.16 13.05 -17.66
CA MET A 20 -9.44 12.86 -18.35
C MET A 20 -9.65 13.94 -19.43
N GLN A 21 -9.05 13.73 -20.60
CA GLN A 21 -9.30 14.54 -21.80
C GLN A 21 -10.58 14.06 -22.50
N ALA A 22 -11.73 14.68 -22.21
CA ALA A 22 -13.03 14.63 -22.91
C ALA A 22 -13.69 13.28 -23.31
N GLU A 23 -12.96 12.16 -23.34
CA GLU A 23 -13.41 10.82 -23.69
C GLU A 23 -12.67 9.82 -22.78
N PRO A 24 -13.37 8.92 -22.07
CA PRO A 24 -12.76 7.96 -21.15
C PRO A 24 -12.10 6.82 -21.94
N LEU A 25 -10.95 7.07 -22.55
CA LEU A 25 -10.10 6.00 -23.08
C LEU A 25 -9.29 5.39 -21.93
N LEU A 26 -9.95 4.63 -21.06
CA LEU A 26 -9.27 3.72 -20.12
C LEU A 26 -8.59 2.60 -20.91
N SER A 27 -7.47 2.93 -21.56
CA SER A 27 -6.70 1.97 -22.33
C SER A 27 -5.97 1.03 -21.38
N ILE A 28 -5.90 -0.26 -21.73
CA ILE A 28 -5.20 -1.28 -20.94
C ILE A 28 -3.76 -0.86 -20.61
N TRP A 29 -3.17 -0.02 -21.49
CA TRP A 29 -1.82 0.51 -21.39
C TRP A 29 -1.59 1.54 -20.27
N GLU A 30 -2.64 2.20 -19.78
CA GLU A 30 -2.54 3.13 -18.65
C GLU A 30 -2.77 2.43 -17.31
N ILE A 31 -3.67 1.44 -17.29
CA ILE A 31 -4.01 0.68 -16.08
C ILE A 31 -2.95 -0.36 -15.77
N ALA A 32 -2.37 -1.01 -16.79
CA ALA A 32 -1.34 -2.04 -16.63
C ALA A 32 -0.13 -1.60 -15.79
N PRO A 33 0.52 -0.44 -16.04
CA PRO A 33 1.66 -0.02 -15.23
C PRO A 33 1.28 0.33 -13.79
N ILE A 34 0.10 0.93 -13.57
CA ILE A 34 -0.39 1.22 -12.21
C ILE A 34 -0.67 -0.08 -11.45
N ALA A 35 -1.39 -1.02 -12.07
CA ALA A 35 -1.66 -2.32 -11.48
C ALA A 35 -0.38 -3.13 -11.22
N ALA A 36 0.60 -3.07 -12.14
CA ALA A 36 1.89 -3.72 -11.97
C ALA A 36 2.70 -3.11 -10.82
N ALA A 37 2.70 -1.78 -10.67
CA ALA A 37 3.37 -1.10 -9.57
C ALA A 37 2.75 -1.47 -8.22
N VAL A 38 1.42 -1.48 -8.14
CA VAL A 38 0.68 -1.91 -6.93
C VAL A 38 0.99 -3.37 -6.61
N ALA A 39 0.91 -4.26 -7.59
CA ALA A 39 1.25 -5.67 -7.41
C ALA A 39 2.71 -5.86 -6.96
N ALA A 40 3.65 -5.15 -7.57
CA ALA A 40 5.07 -5.19 -7.20
C ALA A 40 5.28 -4.71 -5.76
N PHE A 41 4.63 -3.63 -5.34
CA PHE A 41 4.68 -3.14 -3.96
C PHE A 41 4.23 -4.20 -2.96
N PHE A 42 3.06 -4.83 -3.20
CA PHE A 42 2.57 -5.88 -2.33
C PHE A 42 3.49 -7.11 -2.32
N ILE A 43 3.96 -7.56 -3.47
CA ILE A 43 4.87 -8.71 -3.59
C ILE A 43 6.18 -8.45 -2.84
N ILE A 44 6.81 -7.29 -3.02
CA ILE A 44 8.08 -6.95 -2.35
C ILE A 44 7.86 -6.86 -0.84
N THR A 45 6.78 -6.21 -0.41
CA THR A 45 6.45 -6.08 1.01
C THR A 45 6.22 -7.45 1.64
N LEU A 46 5.34 -8.28 1.07
CA LEU A 46 5.07 -9.63 1.58
C LEU A 46 6.33 -10.51 1.58
N ARG A 47 7.16 -10.43 0.53
CA ARG A 47 8.43 -11.17 0.48
C ARG A 47 9.42 -10.70 1.54
N SER A 48 9.46 -9.40 1.83
CA SER A 48 10.32 -8.85 2.89
C SER A 48 9.87 -9.32 4.28
N PHE A 49 8.56 -9.29 4.54
CA PHE A 49 7.93 -9.81 5.75
C PHE A 49 8.05 -11.33 5.90
N ALA A 50 8.06 -12.08 4.81
CA ALA A 50 8.29 -13.53 4.84
C ALA A 50 9.76 -13.88 5.11
N LYS A 51 10.69 -13.02 4.66
CA LYS A 51 12.14 -13.25 4.79
C LYS A 51 12.69 -12.83 6.16
N HIS A 52 12.10 -11.82 6.80
CA HIS A 52 12.55 -11.32 8.09
C HIS A 52 11.52 -11.62 9.18
N ARG A 53 11.99 -11.95 10.38
CA ARG A 53 11.10 -12.18 11.52
C ARG A 53 10.29 -10.89 11.78
N PRO A 54 8.96 -10.93 11.69
CA PRO A 54 8.13 -9.74 11.90
C PRO A 54 8.16 -9.26 13.36
N VAL A 55 8.58 -10.13 14.29
CA VAL A 55 8.77 -9.81 15.70
C VAL A 55 10.29 -9.66 15.96
N PRO A 56 10.75 -8.49 16.42
CA PRO A 56 12.15 -8.28 16.78
C PRO A 56 12.48 -9.04 18.08
N VAL A 57 12.71 -10.35 18.00
CA VAL A 57 12.95 -11.24 19.16
C VAL A 57 14.12 -10.86 20.08
N ASN A 58 14.93 -9.88 19.73
CA ASN A 58 16.13 -9.49 20.48
C ASN A 58 16.15 -8.02 20.91
N ASP A 59 15.01 -7.32 20.83
CA ASP A 59 14.91 -5.94 21.25
C ASP A 59 14.41 -5.86 22.71
N PRO A 60 15.17 -5.23 23.63
CA PRO A 60 14.82 -5.11 25.04
C PRO A 60 13.49 -4.39 25.29
N LEU A 61 13.01 -3.59 24.33
CA LEU A 61 11.69 -2.93 24.41
C LEU A 61 10.51 -3.88 24.15
N LEU A 62 10.73 -5.09 23.62
CA LEU A 62 9.62 -6.06 23.44
C LEU A 62 9.07 -6.56 24.77
N VAL A 63 9.93 -6.75 25.77
CA VAL A 63 9.50 -7.23 27.08
C VAL A 63 8.59 -6.19 27.76
N GLU A 64 8.89 -4.91 27.59
CA GLU A 64 8.11 -3.80 28.14
C GLU A 64 6.77 -3.61 27.40
N SER A 65 6.78 -3.69 26.06
CA SER A 65 5.55 -3.57 25.24
C SER A 65 4.61 -4.77 25.33
N LEU A 66 5.12 -6.00 25.56
CA LEU A 66 4.28 -7.18 25.81
C LEU A 66 3.57 -7.13 27.18
N ALA A 67 4.16 -6.43 28.15
CA ALA A 67 3.56 -6.22 29.48
C ALA A 67 2.52 -5.09 29.47
N GLN A 68 2.50 -4.23 28.45
CA GLN A 68 1.50 -3.18 28.28
C GLN A 68 0.20 -3.76 27.69
N HIS A 69 -0.74 -4.11 28.57
CA HIS A 69 -2.15 -4.30 28.23
C HIS A 69 -2.88 -2.95 28.32
N HIS A 70 -3.11 -2.28 27.19
CA HIS A 70 -4.03 -1.16 27.05
C HIS A 70 -5.09 -1.49 26.00
#